data_AF-A0A0L0F1C5-F1
#
_entry.id   AF-A0A0L0F1C5-F1
#
_cell.length_a   1.000
_cell.length_b   1.000
_cell.length_c   1.000
_cell.angle_alpha   90.00
_cell.angle_beta   90.00
_cell.angle_gamma   90.00
#
_symmetry.space_group_name_H-M   'P 1'
#
loop_
_entity.id
_entity.type
_entity.pdbx_description
1 polymer ?
#
loop_
_entity_poly.entity_id
_entity_poly.type
_entity_poly.pdbx_seq_one_letter_code
_entity_poly.pdbx_strand_id
1 'polypeptide(L)'
;MKRFMGISAETAERSKEDIHRIFDKVERAIERNPTRSGFIVGDRFTAVDLTFAALVSPIVQPDAFADINPKLSRMPKELQESVPVFRDTIAGQHAAACYTNYRFATLDSNKVVPRVLPGKRIRFRSGPRNNLVNIALVGASVGSVSLASALLVAIPALK
;
A
#
# COMPACT_ATOMS: atom_id res chain seq x y z
N MET A 1 24.10 2.59 6.60
CA MET A 1 22.63 2.64 6.52
C MET A 1 21.95 3.09 7.80
N LYS A 2 22.08 2.39 8.94
CA LYS A 2 21.33 2.72 10.18
C LYS A 2 21.39 4.18 10.61
N ARG A 3 22.60 4.78 10.63
CA ARG A 3 22.82 6.19 10.99
C ARG A 3 22.17 7.19 10.02
N PHE A 4 22.18 6.90 8.72
CA PHE A 4 21.59 7.77 7.69
C PHE A 4 20.06 7.69 7.64
N MET A 5 19.49 6.55 8.03
CA MET A 5 18.03 6.35 8.13
C MET A 5 17.48 6.66 9.53
N GLY A 6 18.31 7.15 10.46
CA GLY A 6 17.89 7.46 11.83
C GLY A 6 17.42 6.25 12.63
N ILE A 7 17.85 5.03 12.29
CA ILE A 7 17.39 3.80 12.96
C ILE A 7 18.20 3.61 14.26
N SER A 8 17.57 3.95 15.39
CA SER A 8 18.04 3.71 16.76
C SER A 8 17.02 2.90 17.57
N ALA A 9 17.44 2.40 18.74
CA ALA A 9 16.54 1.73 19.68
C ALA A 9 15.41 2.66 20.14
N GLU A 10 15.72 3.93 20.42
CA GLU A 10 14.74 4.95 20.80
C GLU A 10 13.69 5.19 19.70
N THR A 11 14.14 5.38 18.45
CA THR A 11 13.20 5.59 17.33
C THR A 11 12.37 4.36 17.03
N ALA A 12 12.91 3.16 17.28
CA ALA A 12 12.18 1.92 17.12
C ALA A 12 11.07 1.79 18.17
N GLU A 13 11.36 2.15 19.43
CA GLU A 13 10.36 2.12 20.50
C GLU A 13 9.23 3.13 20.25
N ARG A 14 9.57 4.36 19.86
CA ARG A 14 8.59 5.36 19.44
C ARG A 14 7.72 4.86 18.28
N SER A 15 8.32 4.17 17.32
CA SER A 15 7.56 3.59 16.20
C SER A 15 6.59 2.50 16.65
N LYS A 16 6.92 1.70 17.68
CA LYS A 16 6.00 0.72 18.24
C LYS A 16 4.81 1.39 18.90
N GLU A 17 5.04 2.41 19.71
CA GLU A 17 3.97 3.20 20.33
C GLU A 17 3.03 3.81 19.28
N ASP A 18 3.61 4.33 18.20
CA ASP A 18 2.86 4.87 17.06
C ASP A 18 2.00 3.81 16.38
N ILE A 19 2.52 2.60 16.20
CA ILE A 19 1.78 1.47 15.64
C ILE A 19 0.59 1.13 16.55
N HIS A 20 0.80 0.95 17.86
CA HIS A 20 -0.29 0.67 18.81
C HIS A 20 -1.37 1.75 18.75
N ARG A 21 -0.98 3.01 18.78
CA ARG A 21 -1.91 4.15 18.70
C ARG A 21 -2.72 4.16 17.40
N ILE A 22 -2.13 3.75 16.28
CA ILE A 22 -2.84 3.65 14.99
C ILE A 22 -3.81 2.47 14.99
N PHE A 23 -3.41 1.31 15.52
CA PHE A 23 -4.31 0.17 15.66
C PHE A 23 -5.54 0.56 16.50
N ASP A 24 -5.33 1.10 17.70
CA ASP A 24 -6.42 1.59 18.57
C ASP A 24 -7.35 2.58 17.86
N LYS A 25 -6.79 3.48 17.03
CA LYS A 25 -7.58 4.46 16.28
C LYS A 25 -8.47 3.77 15.25
N VAL A 26 -7.95 2.76 14.55
CA VAL A 26 -8.69 2.00 13.54
C VAL A 26 -9.74 1.12 14.20
N GLU A 27 -9.42 0.47 15.32
CA GLU A 27 -10.39 -0.31 16.11
C GLU A 27 -11.58 0.55 16.51
N ARG A 28 -11.33 1.69 17.14
CA ARG A 28 -12.39 2.64 17.51
C ARG A 28 -13.19 3.13 16.31
N ALA A 29 -12.56 3.30 15.14
CA ALA A 29 -13.27 3.72 13.93
C ALA A 29 -14.22 2.62 13.44
N ILE A 30 -13.78 1.36 13.44
CA ILE A 30 -14.60 0.20 13.08
C ILE A 30 -15.77 0.05 14.06
N GLU A 31 -15.50 0.09 15.37
CA GLU A 31 -16.52 -0.07 16.41
C GLU A 31 -17.57 1.04 16.40
N ARG A 32 -17.15 2.29 16.17
CA ARG A 32 -18.03 3.47 16.12
C ARG A 32 -18.72 3.64 14.78
N ASN A 33 -18.43 2.80 13.79
CA ASN A 33 -19.05 2.91 12.47
C ASN A 33 -20.58 2.68 12.59
N PRO A 34 -21.43 3.68 12.29
CA PRO A 34 -22.88 3.59 12.51
C PRO A 34 -23.55 2.46 11.72
N THR A 35 -22.96 2.05 10.60
CA THR A 35 -23.53 1.01 9.73
C THR A 35 -23.29 -0.40 10.28
N ARG A 36 -22.41 -0.55 11.29
CA ARG A 36 -21.97 -1.85 11.86
C ARG A 36 -21.49 -2.84 10.79
N SER A 37 -20.95 -2.33 9.69
CA SER A 37 -20.55 -3.11 8.51
C SER A 37 -19.25 -3.88 8.71
N GLY A 38 -18.46 -3.52 9.74
CA GLY A 38 -17.10 -4.02 9.94
C GLY A 38 -16.04 -3.35 9.08
N PHE A 39 -16.39 -2.34 8.26
CA PHE A 39 -15.43 -1.49 7.54
C PHE A 39 -15.02 -0.28 8.38
N ILE A 40 -13.88 0.31 8.04
CA ILE A 40 -13.35 1.49 8.76
C ILE A 40 -14.28 2.70 8.57
N VAL A 41 -14.84 2.87 7.36
CA VAL A 41 -15.77 3.96 7.04
C VAL A 41 -16.90 3.47 6.14
N GLY A 42 -18.14 3.82 6.48
CA GLY A 42 -19.31 3.52 5.66
C GLY A 42 -19.68 2.03 5.65
N ASP A 43 -20.49 1.63 4.68
CA ASP A 43 -21.13 0.32 4.61
C ASP A 43 -20.47 -0.69 3.65
N ARG A 44 -19.34 -0.31 3.03
CA ARG A 44 -18.68 -1.11 1.99
C ARG A 44 -17.16 -0.98 2.05
N PHE A 45 -16.46 -1.94 1.44
CA PHE A 45 -15.02 -1.89 1.25
C PHE A 45 -14.61 -0.68 0.40
N THR A 46 -13.62 0.09 0.87
CA THR A 46 -13.13 1.30 0.24
C THR A 46 -11.59 1.33 0.13
N ALA A 47 -11.07 2.42 -0.43
CA ALA A 47 -9.63 2.70 -0.42
C ALA A 47 -9.05 2.78 1.00
N VAL A 48 -9.85 3.14 2.02
CA VAL A 48 -9.38 3.24 3.41
C VAL A 48 -9.01 1.86 3.94
N ASP A 49 -9.91 0.89 3.78
CA ASP A 49 -9.71 -0.51 4.20
C ASP A 49 -8.53 -1.13 3.44
N LEU A 50 -8.48 -0.91 2.11
CA LEU A 50 -7.37 -1.38 1.28
C LEU A 50 -6.02 -0.80 1.72
N THR A 51 -5.97 0.51 1.95
CA THR A 51 -4.73 1.20 2.31
C THR A 51 -4.25 0.74 3.68
N PHE A 52 -5.15 0.67 4.65
CA PHE A 52 -4.82 0.18 5.98
C PHE A 52 -4.28 -1.25 5.92
N ALA A 53 -5.00 -2.18 5.29
CA ALA A 53 -4.58 -3.58 5.16
C ALA A 53 -3.23 -3.72 4.44
N ALA A 54 -2.99 -2.93 3.39
CA ALA A 54 -1.72 -2.95 2.65
C ALA A 54 -0.54 -2.47 3.51
N LEU A 55 -0.72 -1.42 4.32
CA LEU A 55 0.36 -0.85 5.13
C LEU A 55 0.68 -1.71 6.36
N VAL A 56 -0.31 -2.38 6.95
CA VAL A 56 -0.09 -3.21 8.16
C VAL A 56 0.26 -4.65 7.85
N SER A 57 0.25 -5.08 6.58
CA SER A 57 0.55 -6.47 6.22
C SER A 57 1.91 -6.98 6.69
N PRO A 58 3.00 -6.19 6.75
CA PRO A 58 4.26 -6.66 7.32
C PRO A 58 4.19 -6.92 8.83
N ILE A 59 3.26 -6.26 9.52
CA ILE A 59 3.06 -6.37 10.97
C ILE A 59 2.21 -7.60 11.28
N VAL A 60 1.07 -7.76 10.59
CA VAL A 60 0.13 -8.85 10.88
C VAL A 60 0.42 -10.13 10.08
N GLN A 61 1.29 -10.06 9.07
CA GLN A 61 1.70 -11.18 8.21
C GLN A 61 0.52 -12.08 7.81
N PRO A 62 -0.42 -11.59 6.98
CA PRO A 62 -1.61 -12.37 6.64
C PRO A 62 -1.21 -13.62 5.84
N ASP A 63 -1.96 -14.71 6.00
CA ASP A 63 -1.67 -16.03 5.38
C ASP A 63 -1.57 -15.96 3.85
N ALA A 64 -2.20 -14.96 3.22
CA ALA A 64 -2.09 -14.69 1.79
C ALA A 64 -0.65 -14.43 1.30
N PHE A 65 0.30 -14.17 2.21
CA PHE A 65 1.73 -14.02 1.93
C PHE A 65 2.60 -15.13 2.52
N ALA A 66 2.03 -16.23 3.00
CA ALA A 66 2.78 -17.31 3.66
C ALA A 66 3.91 -17.89 2.79
N ASP A 67 3.76 -17.86 1.46
CA ASP A 67 4.76 -18.40 0.51
C ASP A 67 6.01 -17.52 0.37
N ILE A 68 5.88 -16.21 0.60
CA ILE A 68 6.98 -15.25 0.43
C ILE A 68 7.56 -14.77 1.76
N ASN A 69 6.77 -14.83 2.83
CA ASN A 69 7.21 -14.41 4.14
C ASN A 69 7.92 -15.57 4.86
N PRO A 70 9.02 -15.29 5.58
CA PRO A 70 9.61 -16.28 6.45
C PRO A 70 8.61 -16.66 7.55
N LYS A 71 8.58 -17.96 7.92
CA LYS A 71 7.74 -18.43 9.02
C LYS A 71 8.02 -17.63 10.29
N LEU A 72 6.98 -17.27 11.04
CA LEU A 72 7.10 -16.49 12.27
C LEU A 72 8.10 -17.11 13.26
N SER A 73 8.12 -18.44 13.38
CA SER A 73 9.07 -19.18 14.25
C SER A 73 10.55 -18.98 13.89
N ARG A 74 10.86 -18.41 12.73
CA ARG A 74 12.23 -18.07 12.28
C ARG A 74 12.57 -16.59 12.45
N MET A 75 11.65 -15.77 12.98
CA MET A 75 11.84 -14.34 13.21
C MET A 75 12.50 -14.07 14.58
N PRO A 76 13.07 -12.87 14.80
CA PRO A 76 13.47 -12.43 16.14
C PRO A 76 12.36 -12.61 17.17
N LYS A 77 12.73 -12.94 18.41
CA LYS A 77 11.79 -13.28 19.49
C LYS A 77 10.75 -12.19 19.73
N GLU A 78 11.18 -10.92 19.63
CA GLU A 78 10.33 -9.75 19.78
C GLU A 78 9.19 -9.71 18.75
N LEU A 79 9.46 -10.15 17.51
CA LEU A 79 8.43 -10.28 16.47
C LEU A 79 7.53 -11.49 16.71
N GLN A 80 8.10 -12.61 17.20
CA GLN A 80 7.29 -13.78 17.55
C GLN A 80 6.24 -13.47 18.63
N GLU A 81 6.58 -12.58 19.57
CA GLU A 81 5.70 -12.16 20.65
C GLU A 81 4.73 -11.05 20.22
N SER A 82 5.16 -10.08 19.43
CA SER A 82 4.32 -8.94 19.04
C SER A 82 3.33 -9.23 17.91
N VAL A 83 3.69 -10.06 16.93
CA VAL A 83 2.81 -10.35 15.78
C VAL A 83 1.47 -10.98 16.22
N PRO A 84 1.42 -11.98 17.11
CA PRO A 84 0.15 -12.51 17.62
C PRO A 84 -0.71 -11.43 18.30
N VAL A 85 -0.10 -10.56 19.11
CA VAL A 85 -0.81 -9.46 19.79
C VAL A 85 -1.51 -8.56 18.77
N PHE A 86 -0.81 -8.14 17.71
CA PHE A 86 -1.44 -7.33 16.67
C PHE A 86 -2.48 -8.10 15.85
N ARG A 87 -2.31 -9.41 15.63
CA ARG A 87 -3.29 -10.23 14.92
C ARG A 87 -4.60 -10.37 15.68
N ASP A 88 -4.54 -10.43 17.01
CA ASP A 88 -5.71 -10.65 17.86
C ASP A 88 -6.58 -9.39 18.02
N THR A 89 -6.06 -8.22 17.68
CA THR A 89 -6.81 -6.96 17.67
C THR A 89 -7.92 -6.93 16.61
N ILE A 90 -8.96 -6.10 16.82
CA ILE A 90 -10.01 -5.87 15.81
C ILE A 90 -9.40 -5.33 14.51
N ALA A 91 -8.41 -4.43 14.60
CA ALA A 91 -7.74 -3.86 13.43
C ALA A 91 -6.92 -4.92 12.68
N GLY A 92 -6.21 -5.80 13.40
CA GLY A 92 -5.46 -6.90 12.79
C GLY A 92 -6.37 -7.91 12.09
N GLN A 93 -7.47 -8.29 12.74
CA GLN A 93 -8.48 -9.18 12.15
C GLN A 93 -9.14 -8.53 10.92
N HIS A 94 -9.42 -7.23 10.96
CA HIS A 94 -9.94 -6.49 9.81
C HIS A 94 -8.95 -6.52 8.63
N ALA A 95 -7.65 -6.28 8.89
CA ALA A 95 -6.62 -6.37 7.85
C ALA A 95 -6.54 -7.79 7.25
N ALA A 96 -6.55 -8.84 8.07
CA ALA A 96 -6.57 -10.22 7.60
C ALA A 96 -7.81 -10.53 6.75
N ALA A 97 -8.99 -10.10 7.20
CA ALA A 97 -10.25 -10.25 6.47
C ALA A 97 -10.21 -9.55 5.10
N CYS A 98 -9.54 -8.40 4.99
CA CYS A 98 -9.38 -7.71 3.71
C CYS A 98 -8.60 -8.56 2.68
N TYR A 99 -7.54 -9.24 3.12
CA TYR A 99 -6.79 -10.16 2.25
C TYR A 99 -7.60 -11.39 1.88
N THR A 100 -8.39 -11.92 2.81
CA THR A 100 -9.23 -13.11 2.56
C THR A 100 -10.36 -12.80 1.57
N ASN A 101 -11.01 -11.64 1.69
CA ASN A 101 -12.26 -11.34 0.98
C ASN A 101 -12.10 -10.47 -0.26
N TYR A 102 -11.06 -9.64 -0.33
CA TYR A 102 -10.93 -8.61 -1.37
C TYR A 102 -9.67 -8.74 -2.23
N ARG A 103 -8.79 -9.69 -1.92
CA ARG A 103 -7.67 -10.01 -2.77
C ARG A 103 -8.12 -10.92 -3.92
N PHE A 104 -7.98 -10.42 -5.15
CA PHE A 104 -8.41 -11.10 -6.37
C PHE A 104 -7.39 -12.12 -6.91
N ALA A 105 -6.22 -12.26 -6.27
CA ALA A 105 -5.16 -13.16 -6.68
C ALA A 105 -4.38 -13.71 -5.48
N THR A 106 -3.96 -14.97 -5.55
CA THR A 106 -3.05 -15.59 -4.57
C THR A 106 -1.66 -15.74 -5.16
N LEU A 107 -0.71 -16.12 -4.31
CA LEU A 107 0.57 -16.63 -4.78
C LEU A 107 0.48 -18.16 -4.77
N ASP A 108 0.99 -18.78 -5.83
CA ASP A 108 1.31 -20.21 -5.90
C ASP A 108 2.75 -20.30 -6.37
N SER A 109 3.65 -20.78 -5.52
CA SER A 109 5.06 -20.96 -5.87
C SER A 109 5.69 -19.67 -6.45
N ASN A 110 5.42 -18.53 -5.81
CA ASN A 110 5.79 -17.17 -6.23
C ASN A 110 5.17 -16.64 -7.54
N LYS A 111 4.19 -17.34 -8.11
CA LYS A 111 3.42 -16.87 -9.27
C LYS A 111 2.09 -16.29 -8.83
N VAL A 112 1.71 -15.14 -9.39
CA VAL A 112 0.39 -14.53 -9.15
C VAL A 112 -0.66 -15.32 -9.93
N VAL A 113 -1.56 -15.99 -9.21
CA VAL A 113 -2.65 -16.77 -9.81
C VAL A 113 -3.99 -16.11 -9.47
N PRO A 114 -4.91 -15.92 -10.45
CA PRO A 114 -6.24 -15.38 -10.16
C PRO A 114 -6.98 -16.26 -9.17
N ARG A 115 -7.55 -15.65 -8.12
CA ARG A 115 -8.41 -16.35 -7.17
C ARG A 115 -9.87 -16.14 -7.58
N VAL A 116 -10.56 -17.24 -7.87
CA VAL A 116 -12.01 -17.21 -8.07
C VAL A 116 -12.66 -17.14 -6.69
N LEU A 117 -13.09 -15.95 -6.28
CA LEU A 117 -13.88 -15.78 -5.06
C LEU A 117 -15.33 -16.19 -5.33
N PRO A 118 -15.95 -17.05 -4.49
CA PRO A 118 -17.36 -17.35 -4.60
C PRO A 118 -18.17 -16.10 -4.21
N GLY A 119 -18.67 -15.37 -5.20
CA GLY A 119 -19.52 -14.18 -4.99
C GLY A 119 -18.92 -12.86 -5.49
N LYS A 120 -19.86 -11.92 -5.76
CA LYS A 120 -19.72 -10.58 -6.39
C LYS A 120 -18.31 -10.18 -6.82
N ARG A 121 -18.10 -10.15 -8.14
CA ARG A 121 -17.05 -9.32 -8.77
C ARG A 121 -17.15 -7.91 -8.20
N ILE A 122 -16.14 -7.48 -7.45
CA ILE A 122 -15.98 -6.07 -7.15
C ILE A 122 -15.72 -5.40 -8.49
N ARG A 123 -16.72 -4.68 -9.00
CA ARG A 123 -16.51 -3.74 -10.09
C ARG A 123 -15.61 -2.65 -9.54
N PHE A 124 -14.30 -2.85 -9.67
CA PHE A 124 -13.36 -1.75 -9.57
C PHE A 124 -13.71 -0.78 -10.69
N ARG A 125 -14.48 0.26 -10.37
CA ARG A 125 -14.49 1.48 -11.17
C ARG A 125 -13.14 2.13 -10.92
N SER A 126 -12.07 1.60 -11.53
CA SER A 126 -10.95 2.48 -11.85
C SER A 126 -11.58 3.62 -12.64
N GLY A 127 -11.40 4.88 -12.21
CA GLY A 127 -11.68 6.02 -13.07
C GLY A 127 -11.05 5.78 -14.45
N PRO A 128 -11.56 6.42 -15.52
CA PRO A 128 -11.17 6.12 -16.88
C PRO A 128 -9.65 5.99 -16.97
N ARG A 129 -9.17 4.78 -17.35
CA ARG A 129 -7.74 4.47 -17.53
C ARG A 129 -7.08 5.34 -18.61
N ASN A 130 -7.88 6.18 -19.27
CA ASN A 130 -7.52 7.04 -20.37
C ASN A 130 -6.68 8.27 -19.95
N ASN A 131 -6.49 8.53 -18.65
CA ASN A 131 -5.64 9.65 -18.21
C ASN A 131 -4.12 9.37 -18.29
N LEU A 132 -3.67 8.15 -18.58
CA LEU A 132 -2.26 7.89 -18.91
C LEU A 132 -1.90 8.38 -20.33
N VAL A 133 -2.88 8.50 -21.23
CA VAL A 133 -2.66 9.09 -22.56
C VAL A 133 -2.41 10.59 -22.44
N ASN A 134 -3.05 11.27 -21.48
CA ASN A 134 -2.84 12.71 -21.26
C ASN A 134 -1.49 13.04 -20.60
N ILE A 135 -0.91 12.13 -19.81
CA ILE A 135 0.45 12.33 -19.28
C ILE A 135 1.51 12.14 -20.39
N ALA A 136 1.28 11.22 -21.33
CA ALA A 136 2.13 11.08 -22.52
C ALA A 136 1.99 12.27 -23.49
N LEU A 137 0.82 12.92 -23.57
CA LEU A 137 0.59 14.07 -24.45
C LEU A 137 1.16 15.38 -23.89
N VAL A 138 1.20 15.56 -22.57
CA VAL A 138 1.82 16.75 -21.94
C VAL A 138 3.36 16.66 -21.98
N GLY A 139 3.93 15.46 -22.02
CA GLY A 139 5.37 15.25 -22.23
C GLY A 139 5.86 15.44 -23.68
N ALA A 140 4.95 15.55 -24.65
CA ALA A 140 5.28 15.71 -26.07
C ALA A 140 5.21 17.16 -26.57
N SER A 141 4.81 18.13 -25.73
CA SER A 141 4.70 19.55 -26.11
C SER A 141 5.73 20.48 -25.44
N VAL A 142 6.63 19.96 -24.61
CA VAL A 142 7.74 20.74 -24.03
C VAL A 142 9.03 19.91 -24.11
N GLY A 143 9.81 20.09 -25.18
CA GLY A 143 11.16 19.53 -25.24
C GLY A 143 11.70 19.05 -26.58
N SER A 144 11.23 19.58 -27.72
CA SER A 144 12.00 19.51 -28.96
C SER A 144 12.85 20.78 -29.14
N VAL A 145 13.76 21.05 -28.20
CA VAL A 145 14.90 21.92 -28.52
C VAL A 145 16.00 21.02 -29.06
N SER A 146 16.00 20.89 -30.38
CA SER A 146 17.06 20.23 -31.15
C SER A 146 18.41 20.87 -30.82
N LEU A 147 19.36 20.07 -30.32
CA LEU A 147 20.79 20.37 -30.34
C LEU A 147 21.29 20.28 -31.80
N ALA A 148 20.96 21.28 -32.60
CA ALA A 148 21.56 21.45 -33.92
C ALA A 148 21.40 22.90 -34.39
N SER A 149 22.35 23.76 -34.03
CA SER A 149 22.86 24.88 -34.85
C SER A 149 23.80 25.75 -34.01
N ALA A 150 24.99 25.23 -33.72
CA ALA A 150 26.14 26.05 -33.36
C ALA A 150 27.00 26.23 -34.62
N LEU A 151 26.51 27.03 -35.59
CA LEU A 151 27.30 27.52 -36.72
C LEU A 151 26.45 28.52 -37.53
N LEU A 152 26.46 29.80 -37.14
CA LEU A 152 26.77 30.89 -38.07
C LEU A 152 26.89 32.22 -37.29
N VAL A 153 28.10 32.73 -37.31
CA VAL A 153 28.50 34.05 -36.84
C VAL A 153 27.96 35.12 -37.81
N ALA A 154 27.35 36.16 -37.23
CA ALA A 154 27.26 37.56 -37.65
C ALA A 154 27.13 37.92 -39.15
N ILE A 155 25.95 38.42 -39.54
CA ILE A 155 25.81 39.52 -40.50
C ILE A 155 24.58 40.37 -40.10
N PRO A 156 24.73 41.62 -39.63
CA PRO A 156 23.64 42.59 -39.67
C PRO A 156 23.72 43.37 -40.98
N ALA A 157 22.60 43.48 -41.70
CA ALA A 157 22.48 44.40 -42.83
C ALA A 157 21.33 45.39 -42.62
N LEU A 158 21.67 46.66 -42.82
CA LEU A 158 20.85 47.81 -43.26
C LEU A 158 20.06 48.58 -42.18
N LYS A 159 20.64 49.69 -41.70
CA LYS A 159 20.52 51.01 -42.36
C LYS A 159 21.77 51.85 -42.09
#